data_AF-A0A6A0AX25-F1
#
_entry.id   AF-A0A6A0AX25-F1
#
_cell.length_a   1.000
_cell.length_b   1.000
_cell.length_c   1.000
_cell.angle_alpha   90.00
_cell.angle_beta   90.00
_cell.angle_gamma   90.00
#
_symmetry.space_group_name_H-M   'P 1'
#
loop_
_entity.id
_entity.type
_entity.pdbx_description
1 polymer ?
#
loop_
_entity_poly.entity_id
_entity_poly.type
_entity_poly.pdbx_seq_one_letter_code
_entity_poly.pdbx_strand_id
1 'polypeptide(L)'
;MRQFRNRKGSVDPAALASDEVDDYARMTGALLARAHAHSADPRLVAGYCGRSEELDEAVAGFAVRYADRTEADHADLVSAIRSGRISAEPAV
;
A
#
# COMPACT_ATOMS: atom_id res chain seq x y z
N MET A 1 -8.85 24.24 -15.70
CA MET A 1 -8.28 23.03 -15.04
C MET A 1 -7.80 23.41 -13.65
N ARG A 2 -8.52 23.04 -12.58
CA ARG A 2 -8.06 23.21 -11.20
C ARG A 2 -7.30 21.95 -10.81
N GLN A 3 -6.01 21.89 -11.15
CA GLN A 3 -5.12 20.83 -10.69
C GLN A 3 -5.15 20.83 -9.16
N PHE A 4 -5.48 19.69 -8.55
CA PHE A 4 -5.38 19.53 -7.11
C PHE A 4 -3.92 19.71 -6.75
N ARG A 5 -3.59 20.79 -6.03
CA ARG A 5 -2.25 21.01 -5.48
C ARG A 5 -2.03 19.96 -4.39
N ASN A 6 -1.73 18.73 -4.81
CA ASN A 6 -1.21 17.73 -3.93
C ASN A 6 0.19 18.23 -3.55
N ARG A 7 0.34 18.79 -2.35
CA ARG A 7 1.65 18.98 -1.74
C ARG A 7 2.19 17.58 -1.49
N LYS A 8 2.81 16.99 -2.52
CA LYS A 8 3.42 15.66 -2.49
C LYS A 8 4.69 15.69 -1.63
N GLY A 9 4.56 16.06 -0.36
CA GLY A 9 5.51 15.62 0.65
C GLY A 9 5.21 14.14 0.86
N SER A 10 5.86 13.28 0.07
CA SER A 10 5.85 11.85 0.35
C SER A 10 6.92 11.57 1.38
N VAL A 11 6.60 10.70 2.33
CA VAL A 11 7.64 10.02 3.10
C VAL A 11 8.29 9.01 2.17
N ASP A 12 9.61 8.90 2.19
CA ASP A 12 10.32 7.80 1.55
C ASP A 12 10.38 6.63 2.56
N PRO A 13 9.60 5.56 2.36
CA PRO A 13 9.57 4.46 3.32
C PRO A 13 10.91 3.72 3.42
N ALA A 14 11.74 3.78 2.37
CA ALA A 14 13.04 3.13 2.36
C ALA A 14 14.08 3.86 3.24
N ALA A 15 13.79 5.11 3.62
CA ALA A 15 14.67 5.92 4.47
C ALA A 15 14.30 5.88 5.97
N LEU A 16 13.20 5.20 6.32
CA LEU A 16 12.71 5.12 7.71
C LEU A 16 13.42 4.01 8.50
N ALA A 17 13.73 4.28 9.77
CA ALA A 17 14.08 3.26 10.74
C ALA A 17 12.86 2.38 11.09
N SER A 18 13.10 1.19 11.65
CA SER A 18 12.02 0.20 11.89
C SER A 18 10.90 0.70 12.79
N ASP A 19 11.23 1.49 13.81
CA ASP A 19 10.27 2.14 14.71
C ASP A 19 9.48 3.25 14.00
N GLU A 20 10.15 4.02 13.13
CA GLU A 20 9.49 5.04 12.30
C GLU A 20 8.54 4.42 11.26
N VAL A 21 8.86 3.22 10.75
CA VAL A 21 7.96 2.46 9.87
C VAL A 21 6.69 2.02 10.61
N ASP A 22 6.80 1.56 11.87
CA ASP A 22 5.62 1.19 12.67
C ASP A 22 4.71 2.40 12.92
N ASP A 23 5.30 3.52 13.34
CA ASP A 23 4.56 4.78 13.54
C ASP A 23 3.89 5.24 12.25
N TYR A 24 4.62 5.20 11.13
CA TYR A 24 4.09 5.55 9.82
C TYR A 24 2.93 4.64 9.40
N ALA A 25 3.04 3.33 9.62
CA ALA A 25 2.00 2.35 9.32
C ALA A 25 0.73 2.60 10.17
N ARG A 26 0.88 2.88 11.47
CA ARG A 26 -0.25 3.21 12.37
C ARG A 26 -0.96 4.47 11.92
N MET A 27 -0.22 5.53 11.63
CA MET A 27 -0.78 6.82 11.19
C MET A 27 -1.51 6.68 9.86
N THR A 28 -0.90 6.04 8.87
CA THR A 28 -1.50 5.85 7.55
C THR A 28 -2.70 4.91 7.59
N GLY A 29 -2.64 3.83 8.37
CA GLY A 29 -3.77 2.93 8.60
C GLY A 29 -4.98 3.64 9.22
N ALA A 30 -4.77 4.48 10.24
CA ALA A 30 -5.84 5.27 10.86
C ALA A 30 -6.45 6.30 9.88
N LEU A 31 -5.62 6.93 9.04
CA LEU A 31 -6.09 7.85 8.01
C LEU A 31 -6.92 7.14 6.94
N LEU A 32 -6.47 5.97 6.48
CA LEU A 32 -7.18 5.12 5.53
C LEU A 32 -8.54 4.70 6.10
N ALA A 33 -8.55 4.16 7.32
CA ALA A 33 -9.78 3.75 8.01
C ALA A 33 -10.77 4.92 8.12
N ARG A 34 -10.31 6.10 8.52
CA ARG A 34 -11.17 7.29 8.63
C ARG A 34 -11.72 7.74 7.27
N ALA A 35 -10.92 7.69 6.22
CA ALA A 35 -11.36 8.06 4.88
C ALA A 35 -12.44 7.11 4.33
N HIS A 36 -12.34 5.81 4.62
CA HIS A 36 -13.26 4.79 4.09
C HIS A 36 -14.48 4.49 4.97
N ALA A 37 -14.39 4.73 6.28
CA ALA A 37 -15.52 4.52 7.20
C ALA A 37 -16.68 5.50 6.97
N HIS A 38 -16.50 6.57 6.19
CA HIS A 38 -17.55 7.55 5.90
C HIS A 38 -18.75 6.99 5.14
N SER A 39 -18.58 5.87 4.42
CA SER A 39 -19.63 5.27 3.59
C SER A 39 -20.30 4.05 4.23
N ALA A 40 -19.89 3.63 5.42
CA ALA A 40 -20.38 2.42 6.10
C ALA A 40 -20.72 2.70 7.58
N ASP A 41 -21.65 1.94 8.16
CA ASP A 41 -21.91 1.98 9.59
C ASP A 41 -20.70 1.41 10.34
N PRO A 42 -19.98 2.20 11.16
CA PRO A 42 -18.79 1.74 11.87
C PRO A 42 -19.06 0.55 12.80
N ARG A 43 -20.29 0.41 13.33
CA ARG A 43 -20.66 -0.71 14.20
C ARG A 43 -20.79 -2.01 13.42
N LEU A 44 -21.32 -1.95 12.20
CA LEU A 44 -21.40 -3.13 11.32
C LEU A 44 -20.01 -3.58 10.89
N VAL A 45 -19.14 -2.63 10.50
CA VAL A 45 -17.76 -2.94 10.14
C VAL A 45 -16.99 -3.55 11.32
N ALA A 46 -17.08 -2.93 12.50
CA ALA A 46 -16.45 -3.47 13.72
C ALA A 46 -16.99 -4.87 14.09
N GLY A 47 -18.29 -5.10 13.95
CA GLY A 47 -18.90 -6.41 14.18
C GLY A 47 -18.43 -7.48 13.19
N TYR A 48 -18.24 -7.11 11.92
CA TYR A 48 -17.71 -7.98 10.89
C TYR A 48 -16.24 -8.33 11.11
N CYS A 49 -15.41 -7.34 11.46
CA CYS A 49 -13.99 -7.56 11.76
C CYS A 49 -13.77 -8.38 13.03
N GLY A 50 -14.72 -8.32 13.98
CA GLY A 50 -14.62 -9.07 15.22
C GLY A 50 -13.58 -8.49 16.19
N ARG A 51 -13.08 -9.35 17.09
CA ARG A 51 -12.07 -9.01 18.10
C ARG A 51 -10.89 -9.99 18.14
N SER A 52 -10.87 -10.97 17.23
CA SER A 52 -9.75 -11.89 17.07
C SER A 52 -8.65 -11.24 16.22
N GLU A 53 -7.46 -11.81 16.27
CA GLU A 53 -6.31 -11.38 15.47
C GLU A 53 -6.38 -11.92 14.02
N GLU A 54 -7.40 -12.73 13.67
CA GLU A 54 -7.51 -13.40 12.37
C GLU A 54 -7.49 -12.44 11.18
N LEU A 55 -8.16 -11.29 11.30
CA LEU A 55 -8.15 -10.27 10.25
C LEU A 55 -6.77 -9.63 10.11
N ASP A 56 -6.13 -9.32 11.25
CA ASP A 56 -4.81 -8.68 11.28
C ASP A 56 -3.76 -9.61 10.64
N GLU A 57 -3.77 -10.90 11.00
CA GLU A 57 -2.92 -11.94 10.42
C GLU A 57 -3.18 -12.11 8.91
N ALA A 58 -4.45 -12.14 8.49
CA ALA A 58 -4.81 -12.29 7.09
C ALA A 58 -4.33 -11.09 6.26
N VAL A 59 -4.48 -9.86 6.77
CA VAL A 59 -4.02 -8.63 6.11
C VAL A 59 -2.49 -8.58 6.06
N ALA A 60 -1.80 -8.93 7.14
CA ALA A 60 -0.34 -8.98 7.17
C ALA A 60 0.20 -10.03 6.18
N GLY A 61 -0.39 -11.22 6.18
CA GLY A 61 -0.02 -12.29 5.24
C GLY A 61 -0.30 -11.92 3.78
N PHE A 62 -1.41 -11.22 3.52
CA PHE A 62 -1.70 -10.67 2.19
C PHE A 62 -0.65 -9.63 1.78
N ALA A 63 -0.29 -8.69 2.66
CA ALA A 63 0.65 -7.62 2.36
C ALA A 63 2.02 -8.15 1.95
N VAL A 64 2.56 -9.15 2.69
CA VAL A 64 3.85 -9.79 2.36
C VAL A 64 3.78 -10.48 0.99
N ARG A 65 2.75 -11.30 0.76
CA ARG A 65 2.58 -12.01 -0.53
C ARG A 65 2.41 -11.03 -1.70
N TYR A 66 1.74 -9.91 -1.47
CA TYR A 66 1.55 -8.89 -2.48
C TYR A 66 2.85 -8.14 -2.80
N ALA A 67 3.71 -7.90 -1.80
CA ALA A 67 5.04 -7.36 -2.00
C ALA A 67 5.90 -8.30 -2.86
N ASP A 68 5.98 -9.58 -2.50
CA ASP A 68 6.71 -10.61 -3.26
C ASP A 68 6.23 -10.69 -4.71
N ARG A 69 4.90 -10.67 -4.90
CA ARG A 69 4.29 -10.68 -6.23
C ARG A 69 4.68 -9.44 -7.03
N THR A 70 4.64 -8.27 -6.40
CA THR A 70 4.97 -6.99 -7.06
C THR A 70 6.43 -6.99 -7.52
N GLU A 71 7.36 -7.49 -6.70
CA GLU A 71 8.78 -7.61 -7.05
C GLU A 71 8.99 -8.57 -8.23
N ALA A 72 8.34 -9.74 -8.19
CA ALA A 72 8.42 -10.72 -9.27
C ALA A 72 7.88 -10.17 -10.59
N ASP A 73 6.69 -9.55 -10.56
CA ASP A 73 6.05 -8.98 -11.74
C ASP A 73 6.89 -7.81 -12.31
N HIS A 74 7.52 -7.01 -11.46
CA HIS A 74 8.44 -5.96 -11.89
C HIS A 74 9.70 -6.54 -12.54
N ALA A 75 10.29 -7.60 -11.99
CA ALA A 75 11.43 -8.27 -12.59
C ALA A 75 11.10 -8.85 -13.98
N ASP A 76 9.92 -9.45 -14.13
CA ASP A 76 9.42 -9.96 -15.41
C ASP A 76 9.20 -8.84 -16.43
N LEU A 77 8.62 -7.72 -15.99
CA LEU A 77 8.46 -6.52 -16.82
C LEU A 77 9.81 -6.01 -17.33
N VAL A 78 10.79 -5.85 -16.44
CA VAL A 78 12.15 -5.41 -16.81
C VAL A 78 12.81 -6.39 -17.78
N SER A 79 12.63 -7.69 -17.58
CA SER A 79 13.13 -8.73 -18.49
C SER A 79 12.51 -8.62 -19.89
N ALA A 80 11.18 -8.41 -19.95
CA ALA A 80 10.44 -8.24 -21.19
C ALA A 80 10.88 -6.98 -21.97
N ILE A 81 11.19 -5.91 -21.26
CA ILE A 81 11.75 -4.67 -21.85
C ILE A 81 13.13 -4.94 -22.42
N ARG A 82 14.02 -5.58 -21.64
CA ARG A 82 15.40 -5.90 -22.09
C ARG A 82 15.42 -6.82 -23.29
N SER A 83 14.48 -7.76 -23.39
CA SER A 83 14.37 -8.66 -24.54
C SER A 83 13.68 -8.02 -25.75
N GLY A 84 13.27 -6.75 -25.68
CA GLY A 84 12.56 -6.05 -26.75
C GLY A 84 11.13 -6.54 -26.99
N ARG A 85 10.56 -7.33 -26.08
CA ARG A 85 9.18 -7.84 -26.20
C ARG A 85 8.15 -6.76 -25.85
N ILE A 86 8.51 -5.86 -24.94
CA ILE A 86 7.71 -4.72 -24.53
C ILE A 86 8.53 -3.45 -24.77
N SER A 87 7.97 -2.50 -25.52
CA SER A 87 8.55 -1.17 -25.67
C SER A 87 8.29 -0.35 -24.40
N ALA A 88 9.33 0.29 -23.86
CA ALA A 88 9.21 1.20 -22.74
C ALA A 88 10.05 2.45 -23.00
N GLU A 89 9.54 3.61 -22.59
CA GLU A 89 10.33 4.83 -22.46
C GLU A 89 10.99 4.80 -21.08
N PRO A 90 12.32 4.87 -20.97
CA PRO A 90 12.97 4.99 -19.68
C PRO A 90 12.52 6.30 -19.02
N ALA A 91 12.08 6.21 -17.76
CA ALA A 91 11.80 7.40 -16.96
C ALA A 91 13.12 8.16 -16.78
N VAL A 92 13.19 9.34 -17.40
CA VAL A 92 14.29 10.31 -17.24
C VAL A 92 14.17 11.03 -15.91
#